data_AF-A0A8H6X475-F1
#
_entry.id   AF-A0A8H6X475-F1
#
_cell.length_a   1.000
_cell.length_b   1.000
_cell.length_c   1.000
_cell.angle_alpha   90.00
_cell.angle_beta   90.00
_cell.angle_gamma   90.00
#
_symmetry.space_group_name_H-M   'P 1'
#
loop_
_entity.id
_entity.type
_entity.pdbx_description
1 polymer ?
#
loop_
_entity_poly.entity_id
_entity_poly.type
_entity_poly.pdbx_seq_one_letter_code
_entity_poly.pdbx_strand_id
1 'polypeptide(L)'
;MNIAFNDGSKNEDITKMMLFAAHNVLVDPPGVILLQRVRSFIELNMYVSLEVHTSEMLAAGKHELTIFDEHMKNFVGTCKGTEYEEKTWNFPKFHSHWHVFDDIKNKGATRNFGNKISESMHGPIWQIYHRLTNFKNVTAQLIKHDHRHAVGLYICERLDLLDASDDLDL
;
A
#
# COMPACT_ATOMS: atom_id res chain seq x y z
N MET A 1 15.93 -2.81 14.43
CA MET A 1 15.39 -1.50 14.00
C MET A 1 14.04 -1.31 14.70
N ASN A 2 13.97 -0.42 15.68
CA ASN A 2 12.73 -0.19 16.44
C ASN A 2 11.97 0.94 15.73
N ILE A 3 11.03 0.58 14.85
CA ILE A 3 10.25 1.54 14.06
C ILE A 3 9.11 2.03 14.96
N ALA A 4 9.26 3.23 15.52
CA ALA A 4 8.33 3.81 16.50
C ALA A 4 6.93 4.12 15.93
N PHE A 5 6.76 4.15 14.61
CA PHE A 5 5.47 4.27 13.93
C PHE A 5 5.57 3.61 12.54
N ASN A 6 4.98 2.43 12.41
CA ASN A 6 4.94 1.66 11.17
C ASN A 6 3.65 2.01 10.40
N ASP A 7 3.72 2.96 9.46
CA ASP A 7 2.69 3.08 8.44
C ASP A 7 3.06 2.19 7.24
N GLY A 8 2.05 1.61 6.59
CA GLY A 8 2.27 0.69 5.46
C GLY A 8 3.01 1.34 4.29
N SER A 9 2.89 2.66 4.12
CA SER A 9 3.55 3.44 3.07
C SER A 9 5.08 3.45 3.19
N LYS A 10 5.64 3.58 4.39
CA LYS A 10 7.10 3.55 4.60
C LYS A 10 7.73 2.25 4.12
N ASN A 11 7.08 1.11 4.37
CA ASN A 11 7.58 -0.18 3.91
C ASN A 11 7.49 -0.32 2.40
N GLU A 12 6.46 0.26 1.77
CA GLU A 12 6.32 0.30 0.30
C GLU A 12 7.50 1.07 -0.33
N ASP A 13 7.87 2.21 0.24
CA ASP A 13 9.01 3.00 -0.26
C ASP A 13 10.36 2.34 0.01
N ILE A 14 10.56 1.75 1.19
CA ILE A 14 11.78 0.99 1.50
C ILE A 14 11.96 -0.19 0.54
N THR A 15 10.85 -0.86 0.16
CA THR A 15 10.89 -2.00 -0.77
C THR A 15 11.45 -1.60 -2.13
N LYS A 16 11.15 -0.39 -2.62
CA LYS A 16 11.69 0.14 -3.89
C LYS A 16 13.22 0.30 -3.83
N MET A 17 13.75 0.67 -2.66
CA MET A 17 15.19 0.86 -2.45
C MET A 17 15.93 -0.45 -2.18
N MET A 18 15.24 -1.49 -1.71
CA MET A 18 15.85 -2.77 -1.31
C MET A 18 16.65 -3.40 -2.45
N LEU A 19 16.13 -3.37 -3.68
CA LEU A 19 16.81 -3.93 -4.85
C LEU A 19 18.17 -3.25 -5.07
N PHE A 20 18.21 -1.92 -5.03
CA PHE A 20 19.42 -1.13 -5.20
C PHE A 20 20.38 -1.25 -4.00
N ALA A 21 19.88 -1.39 -2.78
CA ALA A 21 20.75 -1.59 -1.62
C ALA A 21 21.43 -2.98 -1.65
N ALA A 22 20.74 -4.00 -2.16
CA ALA A 22 21.17 -5.40 -2.06
C ALA A 22 21.92 -5.92 -3.30
N HIS A 23 21.83 -5.27 -4.47
CA HIS A 23 22.39 -5.83 -5.72
C HIS A 23 23.90 -6.12 -5.70
N ASN A 24 24.68 -5.32 -4.96
CA ASN A 24 26.14 -5.52 -4.84
C ASN A 24 26.52 -6.50 -3.72
N VAL A 25 25.56 -6.90 -2.88
CA VAL A 25 25.79 -7.77 -1.72
C VAL A 25 25.35 -9.20 -2.03
N LEU A 26 24.19 -9.36 -2.67
CA LEU A 26 23.61 -10.66 -3.02
C LEU A 26 24.03 -11.06 -4.43
N VAL A 27 25.31 -11.45 -4.57
CA VAL A 27 25.95 -11.82 -5.85
C VAL A 27 26.02 -13.33 -6.08
N ASP A 28 25.73 -14.14 -5.07
CA ASP A 28 25.64 -15.60 -5.20
C ASP A 28 24.40 -16.00 -6.01
N PRO A 29 24.39 -17.19 -6.66
CA PRO A 29 23.28 -17.56 -7.53
C PRO A 29 21.89 -17.56 -6.85
N PRO A 30 21.71 -18.09 -5.62
CA PRO A 30 20.46 -17.92 -4.87
C PRO A 30 20.10 -16.45 -4.60
N GLY A 31 21.08 -15.64 -4.20
CA GLY A 31 20.93 -14.20 -4.01
C GLY A 31 20.44 -13.47 -5.26
N VAL A 32 21.01 -13.77 -6.42
CA VAL A 32 20.60 -13.19 -7.72
C VAL A 32 19.16 -13.57 -8.07
N ILE A 33 18.77 -14.84 -7.86
CA ILE A 33 17.39 -15.30 -8.11
C ILE A 33 16.41 -14.61 -7.17
N LEU A 34 16.78 -14.42 -5.90
CA LEU A 34 15.97 -13.65 -4.96
C LEU A 34 15.79 -12.20 -5.43
N LEU A 35 16.85 -11.55 -5.91
CA LEU A 35 16.77 -10.18 -6.43
C LEU A 35 15.88 -10.07 -7.67
N GLN A 36 15.95 -11.05 -8.59
CA GLN A 36 15.04 -11.12 -9.75
C GLN A 36 13.57 -11.17 -9.32
N ARG A 37 13.27 -11.96 -8.29
CA ARG A 37 11.92 -12.03 -7.71
C ARG A 37 11.50 -10.70 -7.07
N VAL A 38 12.40 -10.07 -6.29
CA VAL A 38 12.11 -8.77 -5.67
C VAL A 38 11.81 -7.73 -6.75
N ARG A 39 12.57 -7.73 -7.85
CA ARG A 39 12.31 -6.87 -9.01
C ARG A 39 10.92 -7.11 -9.61
N SER A 40 10.58 -8.35 -9.95
CA SER A 40 9.28 -8.69 -10.52
C SER A 40 8.12 -8.35 -9.57
N PHE A 41 8.31 -8.54 -8.25
CA PHE A 41 7.33 -8.08 -7.25
C PHE A 41 7.12 -6.56 -7.28
N ILE A 42 8.20 -5.78 -7.40
CA ILE A 42 8.12 -4.32 -7.49
C ILE A 42 7.37 -3.90 -8.76
N GLU A 43 7.69 -4.51 -9.90
CA GLU A 43 7.02 -4.24 -11.18
C GLU A 43 5.52 -4.59 -11.12
N LEU A 44 5.17 -5.75 -10.56
CA LEU A 44 3.79 -6.16 -10.29
C LEU A 44 3.08 -5.13 -9.39
N ASN A 45 3.71 -4.71 -8.30
CA ASN A 45 3.14 -3.72 -7.38
C ASN A 45 2.92 -2.37 -8.07
N MET A 46 3.80 -1.96 -8.99
CA MET A 46 3.62 -0.73 -9.77
C MET A 46 2.34 -0.80 -10.61
N TYR A 47 2.08 -1.91 -11.32
CA TYR A 47 0.84 -2.07 -12.08
C TYR A 47 -0.41 -2.10 -11.18
N VAL A 48 -0.32 -2.75 -10.02
CA VAL A 48 -1.42 -2.84 -9.05
C VAL A 48 -1.76 -1.47 -8.43
N SER A 49 -0.76 -0.61 -8.25
CA SER A 49 -0.89 0.71 -7.62
C SER A 49 -1.31 1.84 -8.58
N LEU A 50 -1.49 1.57 -9.87
CA LEU A 50 -2.00 2.58 -10.80
C LEU A 50 -3.38 3.08 -10.37
N GLU A 51 -3.61 4.39 -10.48
CA GLU A 51 -4.92 4.98 -10.18
C GLU A 51 -5.91 4.84 -11.35
N VAL A 52 -5.38 4.65 -12.55
CA VAL A 52 -6.14 4.46 -13.79
C VAL A 52 -5.56 3.26 -14.52
N HIS A 53 -6.42 2.29 -14.82
CA HIS A 53 -6.06 1.09 -15.57
C HIS A 53 -6.71 1.10 -16.94
N THR A 54 -5.89 1.05 -18.00
CA THR A 54 -6.36 0.74 -19.35
C THR A 54 -6.38 -0.77 -19.59
N SER A 55 -7.06 -1.22 -20.64
CA SER A 55 -7.03 -2.65 -21.02
C SER A 55 -5.60 -3.15 -21.31
N GLU A 56 -4.75 -2.30 -21.87
CA GLU A 56 -3.34 -2.60 -22.11
C GLU A 56 -2.56 -2.75 -20.80
N MET A 57 -2.74 -1.83 -19.85
CA MET A 57 -2.10 -1.91 -18.52
C MET A 57 -2.54 -3.14 -17.73
N LEU A 58 -3.82 -3.52 -17.83
CA LEU A 58 -4.34 -4.75 -17.21
C LEU A 58 -3.72 -5.99 -17.85
N ALA A 59 -3.56 -6.01 -19.18
CA ALA A 59 -2.91 -7.11 -19.87
C ALA A 59 -1.43 -7.22 -19.49
N ALA A 60 -0.70 -6.09 -19.46
CA ALA A 60 0.69 -6.03 -19.04
C ALA A 60 0.88 -6.48 -17.58
N GLY A 61 0.01 -6.02 -16.67
CA GLY A 61 0.04 -6.45 -15.28
C GLY A 61 -0.24 -7.94 -15.09
N LYS A 62 -1.20 -8.51 -15.83
CA LYS A 62 -1.47 -9.96 -15.84
C LYS A 62 -0.29 -10.77 -16.40
N HIS A 63 0.40 -10.23 -17.40
CA HIS A 63 1.62 -10.84 -17.91
C HIS A 63 2.73 -10.83 -16.84
N GLU A 64 2.95 -9.70 -16.18
CA GLU A 64 3.92 -9.58 -15.09
C GLU A 64 3.61 -10.52 -13.91
N LEU A 65 2.32 -10.73 -13.60
CA LEU A 65 1.92 -11.72 -12.60
C LEU A 65 2.35 -13.15 -12.95
N THR A 66 2.34 -13.49 -14.25
CA THR A 66 2.81 -14.80 -14.73
C THR A 66 4.32 -14.92 -14.58
N ILE A 67 5.07 -13.87 -14.95
CA ILE A 67 6.52 -13.78 -14.76
C ILE A 67 6.89 -13.92 -13.28
N PHE A 68 6.16 -13.23 -12.39
CA PHE A 68 6.35 -13.32 -10.95
C PHE A 68 6.14 -14.75 -10.43
N ASP A 69 5.11 -15.46 -10.90
CA ASP A 69 4.83 -16.84 -10.53
C ASP A 69 5.94 -17.81 -11.01
N GLU A 70 6.45 -17.61 -12.23
CA GLU A 70 7.60 -18.36 -12.75
C GLU A 70 8.87 -18.13 -11.92
N HIS A 71 9.18 -16.88 -11.59
CA HIS A 71 10.31 -16.55 -10.71
C HIS A 71 10.14 -17.17 -9.32
N MET A 72 8.92 -17.20 -8.78
CA MET A 72 8.63 -17.85 -7.51
C MET A 72 8.91 -19.36 -7.58
N LYS A 73 8.42 -20.05 -8.61
CA LYS A 73 8.65 -21.49 -8.81
C LYS A 73 10.14 -21.80 -8.91
N ASN A 74 10.89 -21.01 -9.67
CA ASN A 74 12.34 -21.16 -9.81
C ASN A 74 13.05 -20.99 -8.46
N PHE A 75 12.70 -19.94 -7.70
CA PHE A 75 13.26 -19.71 -6.37
C PHE A 75 12.99 -20.88 -5.40
N VAL A 76 11.75 -21.36 -5.32
CA VAL A 76 11.44 -22.55 -4.49
C VAL A 76 12.25 -23.76 -4.93
N GLY A 77 12.42 -23.95 -6.24
CA GLY A 77 13.29 -24.98 -6.80
C GLY A 77 14.73 -24.88 -6.29
N THR A 78 15.29 -23.68 -6.23
CA THR A 78 16.65 -23.45 -5.74
C THR A 78 16.82 -23.61 -4.23
N CYS A 79 15.74 -23.52 -3.46
CA CYS A 79 15.78 -23.77 -2.01
C CYS A 79 15.77 -25.26 -1.64
N LYS A 80 15.51 -26.17 -2.59
CA LYS A 80 15.52 -27.62 -2.32
C LYS A 80 16.92 -28.09 -1.89
N GLY A 81 17.00 -28.86 -0.81
CA GLY A 81 18.25 -29.32 -0.22
C GLY A 81 19.01 -28.25 0.57
N THR A 82 18.40 -27.09 0.82
CA THR A 82 18.97 -26.02 1.67
C THR A 82 18.19 -25.91 2.97
N GLU A 83 18.72 -25.15 3.93
CA GLU A 83 18.01 -24.83 5.19
C GLU A 83 16.67 -24.09 4.99
N TYR A 84 16.41 -23.57 3.79
CA TYR A 84 15.21 -22.81 3.44
C TYR A 84 14.10 -23.66 2.78
N GLU A 85 14.31 -24.97 2.59
CA GLU A 85 13.36 -25.86 1.91
C GLU A 85 12.00 -25.95 2.61
N GLU A 86 11.98 -25.93 3.94
CA GLU A 86 10.76 -26.09 4.74
C GLU A 86 9.82 -24.87 4.64
N LYS A 87 10.31 -23.74 4.12
CA LYS A 87 9.53 -22.51 4.03
C LYS A 87 8.44 -22.61 2.98
N THR A 88 7.19 -22.67 3.43
CA THR A 88 6.02 -22.65 2.56
C THR A 88 5.68 -21.22 2.11
N TRP A 89 5.59 -21.02 0.80
CA TRP A 89 5.16 -19.75 0.19
C TRP A 89 3.64 -19.65 -0.06
N ASN A 90 2.89 -20.70 0.31
CA ASN A 90 1.44 -20.73 0.25
C ASN A 90 0.82 -20.05 1.49
N PHE A 91 0.75 -18.72 1.47
CA PHE A 91 0.06 -17.94 2.50
C PHE A 91 -0.94 -16.95 1.87
N PRO A 92 -2.01 -16.55 2.60
CA PRO A 92 -3.11 -15.77 2.01
C PRO A 92 -2.69 -14.49 1.29
N LYS A 93 -1.69 -13.77 1.82
CA LYS A 93 -1.17 -12.54 1.24
C LYS A 93 -0.37 -12.75 -0.05
N PHE A 94 0.22 -13.92 -0.24
CA PHE A 94 0.80 -14.28 -1.54
C PHE A 94 -0.32 -14.58 -2.54
N HIS A 95 -1.31 -15.36 -2.12
CA HIS A 95 -2.45 -15.77 -2.95
C HIS A 95 -3.31 -14.59 -3.43
N SER A 96 -3.41 -13.50 -2.65
CA SER A 96 -4.18 -12.32 -3.07
C SER A 96 -3.68 -11.69 -4.37
N HIS A 97 -2.39 -11.86 -4.73
CA HIS A 97 -1.86 -11.36 -6.00
C HIS A 97 -2.45 -12.08 -7.21
N TRP A 98 -2.91 -13.33 -7.08
CA TRP A 98 -3.52 -14.05 -8.21
C TRP A 98 -4.85 -13.46 -8.65
N HIS A 99 -5.61 -12.88 -7.71
CA HIS A 99 -6.93 -12.30 -7.99
C HIS A 99 -6.88 -10.80 -8.24
N VAL A 100 -5.73 -10.15 -8.03
CA VAL A 100 -5.64 -8.69 -7.95
C VAL A 100 -6.12 -7.98 -9.22
N PHE A 101 -5.81 -8.49 -10.40
CA PHE A 101 -6.22 -7.84 -11.65
C PHE A 101 -7.69 -8.10 -12.00
N ASP A 102 -8.25 -9.23 -11.57
CA ASP A 102 -9.69 -9.47 -11.71
C ASP A 102 -10.47 -8.62 -10.71
N ASP A 103 -9.95 -8.46 -9.50
CA ASP A 103 -10.46 -7.50 -8.52
C ASP A 103 -10.40 -6.07 -9.06
N ILE A 104 -9.29 -5.66 -9.66
CA ILE A 104 -9.17 -4.31 -10.25
C ILE A 104 -10.20 -4.12 -11.37
N LYS A 105 -10.35 -5.12 -12.25
CA LYS A 105 -11.31 -5.07 -13.34
C LYS A 105 -12.76 -4.95 -12.83
N ASN A 106 -13.09 -5.62 -11.72
CA ASN A 106 -14.45 -5.68 -11.20
C ASN A 106 -14.79 -4.55 -10.20
N LYS A 107 -13.79 -4.05 -9.45
CA LYS A 107 -13.97 -3.12 -8.32
C LYS A 107 -13.31 -1.74 -8.54
N GLY A 108 -12.52 -1.58 -9.60
CA GLY A 108 -11.77 -0.35 -9.92
C GLY A 108 -10.34 -0.37 -9.39
N ALA A 109 -9.69 0.80 -9.26
CA ALA A 109 -8.32 0.85 -8.75
C ALA A 109 -8.22 0.40 -7.28
N THR A 110 -7.10 -0.22 -6.90
CA THR A 110 -6.86 -0.74 -5.53
C THR A 110 -6.99 0.32 -4.44
N ARG A 111 -6.71 1.58 -4.77
CA ARG A 111 -6.91 2.73 -3.87
C ARG A 111 -8.34 2.82 -3.32
N ASN A 112 -9.34 2.38 -4.09
CA ASN A 112 -10.75 2.55 -3.74
C ASN A 112 -11.28 1.48 -2.77
N PHE A 113 -10.63 0.32 -2.71
CA PHE A 113 -11.04 -0.79 -1.84
C PHE A 113 -9.93 -1.25 -0.88
N GLY A 114 -8.86 -0.47 -0.78
CA GLY A 114 -7.84 -0.62 0.24
C GLY A 114 -8.28 -0.08 1.60
N ASN A 115 -7.56 -0.47 2.64
CA ASN A 115 -7.78 0.00 4.00
C ASN A 115 -7.00 1.28 4.36
N LYS A 116 -6.15 1.79 3.45
CA LYS A 116 -5.28 2.97 3.70
C LYS A 116 -6.06 4.19 4.23
N ILE A 117 -7.24 4.47 3.66
CA ILE A 117 -8.10 5.59 4.11
C ILE A 117 -8.64 5.32 5.53
N SER A 118 -9.14 4.10 5.79
CA SER A 118 -9.63 3.76 7.13
C SER A 118 -8.51 3.76 8.17
N GLU A 119 -7.30 3.34 7.81
CA GLU A 119 -6.12 3.36 8.67
C GLU A 119 -5.68 4.79 8.97
N SER A 120 -5.67 5.68 7.97
CA SER A 120 -5.31 7.09 8.18
C SER A 120 -6.29 7.80 9.12
N MET A 121 -7.58 7.43 9.07
CA MET A 121 -8.60 7.97 9.96
C MET A 121 -8.44 7.54 11.42
N HIS A 122 -7.73 6.44 11.68
CA HIS A 122 -7.54 5.94 13.05
C HIS A 122 -6.78 6.93 13.94
N GLY A 123 -5.81 7.66 13.39
CA GLY A 123 -5.03 8.66 14.14
C GLY A 123 -5.89 9.82 14.69
N PRO A 124 -6.62 10.55 13.82
CA PRO A 124 -7.56 11.59 14.25
C PRO A 124 -8.63 11.08 15.21
N ILE A 125 -9.24 9.93 14.93
CA ILE A 125 -10.25 9.29 15.80
C ILE A 125 -9.67 9.01 17.19
N TRP A 126 -8.44 8.48 17.26
CA TRP A 126 -7.73 8.24 18.52
C TRP A 126 -7.47 9.52 19.30
N GLN A 127 -7.11 10.62 18.63
CA GLN A 127 -6.92 11.91 19.30
C GLN A 127 -8.24 12.46 19.86
N ILE A 128 -9.34 12.36 19.12
CA ILE A 128 -10.68 12.74 19.61
C ILE A 128 -11.02 11.91 20.84
N TYR A 129 -10.86 10.58 20.76
CA TYR A 129 -11.12 9.66 21.86
C TYR A 129 -10.38 10.08 23.13
N HIS A 130 -9.06 10.27 23.06
CA HIS A 130 -8.22 10.55 24.22
C HIS A 130 -8.34 11.98 24.76
N ARG A 131 -8.55 12.97 23.88
CA ARG A 131 -8.43 14.39 24.25
C ARG A 131 -9.78 15.08 24.42
N LEU A 132 -10.82 14.60 23.75
CA LEU A 132 -12.09 15.33 23.63
C LEU A 132 -13.28 14.57 24.21
N THR A 133 -13.15 13.27 24.51
CA THR A 133 -14.24 12.50 25.14
C THR A 133 -14.07 12.40 26.64
N ASN A 134 -15.17 12.16 27.35
CA ASN A 134 -15.17 11.85 28.79
C ASN A 134 -15.13 10.33 29.07
N PHE A 135 -14.77 9.50 28.08
CA PHE A 135 -14.73 8.04 28.15
C PHE A 135 -16.07 7.34 28.47
N LYS A 136 -17.21 8.04 28.34
CA LYS A 136 -18.56 7.47 28.50
C LYS A 136 -19.38 7.78 27.25
N ASN A 137 -20.20 6.86 26.75
CA ASN A 137 -20.96 7.06 25.51
C ASN A 137 -20.09 7.65 24.37
N VAL A 138 -18.93 7.02 24.18
CA VAL A 138 -17.82 7.52 23.36
C VAL A 138 -18.24 7.73 21.92
N THR A 139 -19.01 6.80 21.34
CA THR A 139 -19.41 6.83 19.92
C THR A 139 -20.15 8.12 19.57
N ALA A 140 -21.14 8.52 20.38
CA ALA A 140 -21.91 9.74 20.12
C ALA A 140 -21.04 11.01 20.23
N GLN A 141 -20.09 11.04 21.17
CA GLN A 141 -19.14 12.14 21.30
C GLN A 141 -18.17 12.17 20.12
N LEU A 142 -17.64 11.02 19.72
CA LEU A 142 -16.68 10.91 18.64
C LEU A 142 -17.26 11.42 17.32
N ILE A 143 -18.46 10.94 16.96
CA ILE A 143 -19.19 11.41 15.77
C ILE A 143 -19.44 12.92 15.83
N LYS A 144 -19.84 13.43 17.00
CA LYS A 144 -20.10 14.87 17.18
C LYS A 144 -18.84 15.72 17.02
N HIS A 145 -17.71 15.27 17.56
CA HIS A 145 -16.44 15.99 17.46
C HIS A 145 -15.87 15.90 16.04
N ASP A 146 -15.94 14.75 15.39
CA ASP A 146 -15.53 14.54 14.01
C ASP A 146 -16.35 15.42 13.04
N HIS A 147 -17.67 15.45 13.20
CA HIS A 147 -18.55 16.31 12.42
C HIS A 147 -18.21 17.81 12.57
N ARG A 148 -17.97 18.27 13.80
CA ARG A 148 -17.57 19.66 14.06
C ARG A 148 -16.22 19.99 13.40
N HIS A 149 -15.28 19.05 13.44
CA HIS A 149 -13.99 19.22 12.80
C HIS A 149 -14.14 19.34 11.27
N ALA A 150 -14.93 18.44 10.65
CA ALA A 150 -15.22 18.49 9.22
C ALA A 150 -15.88 19.81 8.79
N VAL A 151 -16.85 20.32 9.57
CA VAL A 151 -17.48 21.63 9.29
C VAL A 151 -16.46 22.77 9.42
N GLY A 152 -15.59 22.73 10.43
CA GLY A 152 -14.54 23.73 10.59
C GLY A 152 -13.58 23.77 9.41
N LEU A 153 -13.12 22.60 8.95
CA LEU A 153 -12.26 22.48 7.76
C LEU A 153 -12.94 23.03 6.51
N TYR A 154 -14.22 22.71 6.30
CA TYR A 154 -14.98 23.21 5.15
C TYR A 154 -15.11 24.74 5.16
N ILE A 155 -15.36 25.35 6.34
CA ILE A 155 -15.40 26.82 6.44
C ILE A 155 -14.04 27.43 6.11
N CYS A 156 -12.94 26.87 6.63
CA CYS A 156 -11.59 27.33 6.32
C CYS A 156 -11.30 27.24 4.81
N GLU A 157 -11.57 26.10 4.17
CA GLU A 157 -11.39 25.93 2.72
C GLU A 157 -12.17 26.99 1.92
N ARG A 158 -13.41 27.30 2.33
CA ARG A 158 -14.22 28.33 1.67
C ARG A 158 -13.64 29.73 1.82
N LEU A 159 -13.04 30.05 2.98
CA LEU A 159 -12.35 31.32 3.20
C LEU A 159 -11.08 31.39 2.36
N ASP A 160 -10.27 30.32 2.34
CA ASP A 160 -9.04 30.26 1.55
C ASP A 160 -9.32 30.47 0.04
N LEU A 161 -10.44 29.91 -0.47
CA LEU A 161 -10.87 30.12 -1.86
C LEU A 161 -11.32 31.56 -2.14
N LEU A 162 -11.94 32.23 -1.17
CA LEU A 162 -12.36 33.62 -1.29
C LEU A 162 -11.14 34.55 -1.32
N ASP A 163 -10.21 34.37 -0.38
CA ASP A 163 -8.98 35.15 -0.30
C ASP A 163 -8.15 35.00 -1.58
N ALA A 164 -8.05 33.78 -2.13
CA ALA A 164 -7.35 33.54 -3.39
C ALA A 164 -8.05 34.14 -4.62
N SER A 165 -9.38 34.31 -4.60
CA SER A 165 -10.10 34.98 -5.69
C SER A 165 -9.96 36.49 -5.65
N ASP A 166 -9.93 37.09 -4.46
CA ASP A 166 -9.74 38.53 -4.29
C ASP A 166 -8.33 38.97 -4.72
N ASP A 167 -7.32 38.10 -4.58
CA ASP A 167 -5.94 38.33 -5.05
C ASP A 167 -5.77 38.26 -6.59
N LEU A 168 -6.72 37.69 -7.32
CA LEU A 168 -6.68 37.58 -8.80
C LEU A 168 -7.38 38.76 -9.52
N ASP A 169 -8.15 39.57 -8.79
CA ASP A 169 -8.89 40.73 -9.31
C ASP A 169 -8.17 42.08 -9.09
N LEU A 170 -6.87 42.05 -8.73
CA LEU A 170 -5.96 43.21 -8.60
C LEU A 170 -4.79 43.16 -9.59
#